data_AF-A0A2V9X7U6-F1
#
_entry.id   AF-A0A2V9X7U6-F1
#
_cell.length_a   1.000
_cell.length_b   1.000
_cell.length_c   1.000
_cell.angle_alpha   90.00
_cell.angle_beta   90.00
_cell.angle_gamma   90.00
#
_symmetry.space_group_name_H-M   'P 1'
#
loop_
_entity.id
_entity.type
_entity.pdbx_description
1 polymer ?
#
loop_
_entity_poly.entity_id
_entity_poly.type
_entity_poly.pdbx_seq_one_letter_code
_entity_poly.pdbx_strand_id
1 'polypeptide(L)'
;MLLPCLLFSLSLAAQRRPVLPQIDLPHPYYYRELYLPQLTSGPSSVAWAPDSKEVGYSMAGSLWRQKLDSKEAAQLTDGPGYDYQPDWSPDGK
;
A
#
# COMPACT_ATOMS: atom_id res chain seq x y z
N MET A 1 20.75 51.93 37.06
CA MET A 1 20.79 50.47 37.31
C MET A 1 19.36 49.94 37.16
N LEU A 2 19.03 49.34 36.01
CA LEU A 2 17.80 48.56 35.81
C LEU A 2 18.09 47.56 34.69
N LEU A 3 17.97 46.28 35.03
CA LEU A 3 18.40 45.09 34.29
C LEU A 3 17.34 44.73 33.22
N PRO A 4 17.68 44.42 31.96
CA PRO A 4 16.68 43.96 31.00
C PRO A 4 16.47 42.44 31.16
N CYS A 5 15.24 42.03 31.45
CA CYS A 5 14.81 40.63 31.44
C CYS A 5 14.89 40.06 30.03
N LEU A 6 15.81 39.11 29.80
CA LEU A 6 15.86 38.28 28.60
C LEU A 6 14.67 37.32 28.58
N LEU A 7 13.77 37.51 27.60
CA LEU A 7 12.72 36.55 27.27
C LEU A 7 13.37 35.34 26.57
N PHE A 8 13.52 34.23 27.29
CA PHE A 8 13.85 32.95 26.69
C PHE A 8 12.60 32.38 26.00
N SER A 9 12.59 32.39 24.67
CA SER A 9 11.64 31.65 23.87
C SER A 9 11.92 30.14 24.02
N LEU A 10 11.16 29.46 24.87
CA LEU A 10 11.12 28.00 24.91
C LEU A 10 10.35 27.51 23.68
N SER A 11 11.07 27.16 22.62
CA SER A 11 10.53 26.33 21.55
C SER A 11 10.23 24.94 22.13
N LEU A 12 8.99 24.71 22.58
CA LEU A 12 8.48 23.36 22.79
C LEU A 12 8.28 22.71 21.41
N ALA A 13 9.38 22.25 20.82
CA ALA A 13 9.32 21.20 19.85
C ALA A 13 8.89 19.94 20.62
N ALA A 14 7.58 19.71 20.72
CA ALA A 14 7.03 18.40 21.02
C ALA A 14 7.37 17.48 19.83
N GLN A 15 8.63 17.08 19.74
CA GLN A 15 9.08 16.11 18.76
C GLN A 15 8.37 14.81 19.09
N ARG A 16 7.53 14.31 18.18
CA ARG A 16 6.95 12.96 18.30
C ARG A 16 8.13 12.02 18.54
N ARG A 17 8.19 11.40 19.72
CA ARG A 17 9.19 10.37 20.00
C ARG A 17 8.95 9.24 18.97
N PRO A 18 9.97 8.78 18.24
CA PRO A 18 9.81 7.56 17.45
C PRO A 18 9.40 6.42 18.39
N VAL A 19 8.33 5.71 18.04
CA VAL A 19 7.68 4.67 18.86
C VAL A 19 8.49 3.36 18.84
N LEU A 20 9.81 3.43 18.98
CA LEU A 20 10.69 2.27 18.81
C LEU A 20 11.80 2.12 19.86
N PRO A 21 11.59 2.31 21.17
CA PRO A 21 12.49 1.74 22.17
C PRO A 21 11.90 0.50 22.89
N GLN A 22 10.73 0.00 22.49
CA GLN A 22 10.02 -1.04 23.26
C GLN A 22 10.33 -2.49 22.83
N ILE A 23 11.26 -2.69 21.91
CA ILE A 23 11.52 -4.00 21.31
C ILE A 23 13.00 -4.33 21.51
N ASP A 24 13.28 -5.09 22.57
CA ASP A 24 14.64 -5.41 23.03
C ASP A 24 15.08 -6.84 22.67
N LEU A 25 14.39 -7.50 21.74
CA LEU A 25 14.74 -8.83 21.24
C LEU A 25 15.05 -8.77 19.74
N PRO A 26 16.02 -9.56 19.25
CA PRO A 26 16.18 -9.81 17.82
C PRO A 26 14.96 -10.58 17.32
N HIS A 27 14.05 -9.87 16.65
CA HIS A 27 12.83 -10.45 16.12
C HIS A 27 12.95 -10.62 14.59
N PRO A 28 13.39 -11.80 14.10
CA PRO A 28 13.18 -12.18 12.70
C PRO A 28 11.68 -12.35 12.36
N TYR A 29 10.78 -12.23 13.35
CA TYR A 29 9.36 -12.49 13.24
C TYR A 29 8.49 -11.30 12.79
N TYR A 30 9.02 -10.06 12.71
CA TYR A 30 8.19 -8.91 12.34
C TYR A 30 7.71 -8.91 10.88
N TYR A 31 8.27 -9.75 10.00
CA TYR A 31 7.86 -9.78 8.60
C TYR A 31 6.74 -10.76 8.27
N ARG A 32 6.38 -11.68 9.18
CA ARG A 32 5.38 -12.71 8.88
C ARG A 32 3.94 -12.20 9.03
N GLU A 33 3.71 -11.22 9.90
CA GLU A 33 2.34 -10.78 10.27
C GLU A 33 2.06 -9.31 9.96
N LEU A 34 3.07 -8.51 9.60
CA LEU A 34 2.84 -7.18 9.07
C LEU A 34 2.59 -7.28 7.56
N TYR A 35 1.34 -7.05 7.16
CA TYR A 35 1.03 -6.70 5.78
C TYR A 35 1.80 -5.42 5.46
N LEU A 36 2.99 -5.55 4.87
CA LEU A 36 3.74 -4.40 4.41
C LEU A 36 2.85 -3.68 3.39
N PRO A 37 2.66 -2.35 3.53
CA PRO A 37 1.92 -1.61 2.53
C PRO A 37 2.63 -1.81 1.19
N GLN A 38 1.85 -1.97 0.13
CA GLN A 38 2.40 -2.22 -1.18
C GLN A 38 3.35 -1.08 -1.54
N LEU A 39 4.64 -1.41 -1.67
CA LEU A 39 5.70 -0.41 -1.88
C LEU A 39 5.57 0.29 -3.24
N THR A 40 4.71 -0.22 -4.12
CA THR A 40 4.50 0.28 -5.47
C THR A 40 3.01 0.45 -5.74
N SER A 41 2.66 1.39 -6.60
CA SER A 41 1.31 1.49 -7.19
C SER A 41 1.12 0.55 -8.38
N GLY A 42 2.00 -0.46 -8.53
CA GLY A 42 1.97 -1.41 -9.64
C GLY A 42 0.92 -2.51 -9.48
N PRO A 43 0.87 -3.45 -10.44
CA PRO A 43 -0.05 -4.59 -10.40
C PRO A 43 0.11 -5.43 -9.13
N SER A 44 -1.02 -5.88 -8.59
CA SER A 44 -1.10 -6.69 -7.38
C SER A 44 -2.36 -7.55 -7.37
N SER A 45 -2.42 -8.54 -6.47
CA SER A 45 -3.56 -9.46 -6.36
C SER A 45 -3.96 -10.08 -7.70
N VAL A 46 -3.01 -10.72 -8.37
CA VAL A 46 -3.29 -11.35 -9.67
C VAL A 46 -4.24 -12.53 -9.51
N ALA A 47 -5.24 -12.62 -10.37
CA ALA A 47 -6.12 -13.76 -10.54
C ALA A 47 -6.12 -14.21 -12.00
N TRP A 48 -6.09 -15.52 -12.21
CA TRP A 48 -6.01 -16.11 -13.55
C TRP A 48 -7.41 -16.35 -14.11
N ALA A 49 -7.58 -16.05 -15.40
CA ALA A 49 -8.72 -16.55 -16.14
C ALA A 49 -8.71 -18.09 -16.18
N PRO A 50 -9.88 -18.77 -16.16
CA PRO A 50 -9.95 -20.23 -16.25
C PRO A 50 -9.27 -20.80 -17.50
N ASP A 51 -9.25 -20.06 -18.61
CA ASP A 51 -8.61 -20.45 -19.86
C ASP A 51 -7.10 -20.16 -19.91
N SER A 52 -6.55 -19.55 -18.85
CA SER A 52 -5.14 -19.17 -18.70
C SER A 52 -4.60 -18.20 -19.76
N LYS A 53 -5.45 -17.48 -20.49
CA LYS A 53 -5.02 -16.50 -21.51
C LYS A 53 -4.99 -15.06 -21.00
N GLU A 54 -5.70 -14.80 -19.91
CA GLU A 54 -5.84 -13.48 -19.32
C GLU A 54 -5.59 -13.52 -17.82
N VAL A 55 -5.20 -12.37 -17.27
CA VAL A 55 -5.09 -12.14 -15.84
C VAL A 55 -5.86 -10.88 -15.44
N GLY A 56 -6.54 -10.95 -14.30
CA GLY A 56 -7.07 -9.80 -13.59
C GLY A 56 -6.10 -9.37 -12.49
N TYR A 57 -5.94 -8.07 -12.25
CA TYR A 57 -5.13 -7.54 -11.14
C TYR A 57 -5.64 -6.19 -10.66
N SER A 58 -5.28 -5.82 -9.43
CA SER A 58 -5.52 -4.49 -8.87
C SER A 58 -4.30 -3.60 -9.13
N MET A 59 -4.55 -2.39 -9.62
CA MET A 59 -3.53 -1.37 -9.85
C MET A 59 -4.15 0.02 -9.80
N ALA A 60 -3.50 0.93 -9.08
CA ALA A 60 -3.94 2.34 -8.96
C ALA A 60 -5.40 2.53 -8.49
N GLY A 61 -5.93 1.61 -7.67
CA GLY A 61 -7.29 1.67 -7.12
C GLY A 61 -8.38 1.05 -7.99
N SER A 62 -8.03 0.50 -9.14
CA SER A 62 -8.97 -0.13 -10.07
C SER A 62 -8.59 -1.57 -10.38
N LEU A 63 -9.56 -2.34 -10.88
CA LEU A 63 -9.31 -3.64 -11.47
C LEU A 63 -8.95 -3.49 -12.94
N TRP A 64 -7.98 -4.28 -13.37
CA TRP A 64 -7.48 -4.32 -14.74
C TRP A 64 -7.48 -5.75 -15.25
N ARG A 65 -7.64 -5.91 -16.56
CA ARG A 65 -7.53 -7.18 -17.28
C ARG A 65 -6.46 -7.08 -18.35
N GLN A 66 -5.55 -8.05 -18.39
CA GLN A 66 -4.45 -8.11 -19.35
C GLN A 66 -4.46 -9.44 -20.09
N LYS A 67 -4.33 -9.37 -21.41
CA LYS A 67 -4.04 -10.54 -22.26
C LYS A 67 -2.55 -10.84 -22.25
N LEU A 68 -2.18 -12.11 -22.10
CA LEU A 68 -0.77 -12.50 -21.94
C LEU A 68 0.03 -12.47 -23.24
N ASP A 69 -0.64 -12.60 -24.38
CA ASP A 69 -0.06 -12.51 -25.72
C ASP A 69 -0.02 -11.08 -26.27
N SER A 70 -0.49 -10.11 -25.50
CA SER A 70 -0.58 -8.70 -25.87
C SER A 70 0.08 -7.81 -24.82
N LYS A 71 0.32 -6.55 -25.18
CA LYS A 71 0.69 -5.48 -24.24
C LYS A 71 -0.52 -4.64 -23.82
N GLU A 72 -1.72 -5.06 -24.19
CA GLU A 72 -2.97 -4.34 -23.93
C GLU A 72 -3.57 -4.73 -22.57
N ALA A 73 -3.74 -3.70 -21.73
CA ALA A 73 -4.49 -3.78 -20.48
C ALA A 73 -5.79 -2.99 -20.61
N ALA A 74 -6.91 -3.56 -20.15
CA ALA A 74 -8.20 -2.89 -20.05
C ALA A 74 -8.55 -2.63 -18.59
N GLN A 75 -8.86 -1.39 -18.24
CA GLN A 75 -9.43 -1.04 -16.94
C GLN A 75 -10.89 -1.52 -16.88
N LEU A 76 -11.26 -2.23 -15.82
CA LEU A 76 -12.60 -2.79 -15.62
C LEU A 76 -13.46 -1.95 -14.69
N THR A 77 -12.85 -1.18 -13.78
CA THR A 77 -13.55 -0.35 -12.79
C THR A 77 -12.94 1.06 -12.71
N ASP A 78 -13.77 2.06 -12.44
CA ASP A 78 -13.36 3.48 -12.37
C ASP A 78 -14.07 4.27 -11.26
N GLY A 79 -14.60 3.57 -10.26
CA GLY A 79 -15.32 4.17 -9.15
C GLY A 79 -14.42 4.93 -8.16
N PRO A 80 -15.01 5.72 -7.24
CA PRO A 80 -14.26 6.48 -6.23
C PRO A 80 -13.64 5.61 -5.12
N GLY A 81 -13.91 4.31 -5.11
CA GLY A 81 -13.40 3.35 -4.14
C GLY A 81 -12.03 2.78 -4.51
N TYR A 82 -11.57 1.81 -3.70
CA TYR A 82 -10.38 1.04 -4.00
C TYR A 82 -10.78 -0.42 -4.26
N ASP A 83 -10.66 -0.84 -5.51
CA ASP A 83 -11.00 -2.21 -5.90
C ASP A 83 -9.77 -3.12 -5.83
N TYR A 84 -9.92 -4.27 -5.17
CA TYR A 84 -8.82 -5.15 -4.82
C TYR A 84 -9.26 -6.62 -4.82
N GLN A 85 -8.29 -7.55 -4.91
CA GLN A 85 -8.54 -8.99 -4.88
C GLN A 85 -9.61 -9.46 -5.89
N PRO A 86 -9.38 -9.26 -7.20
CA PRO A 86 -10.27 -9.82 -8.20
C PRO A 86 -10.30 -11.35 -8.10
N ASP A 87 -11.42 -11.93 -8.51
CA ASP A 87 -11.57 -13.36 -8.76
C ASP A 87 -12.31 -13.56 -10.07
N TRP A 88 -12.21 -14.76 -10.64
CA TRP A 88 -12.86 -15.12 -11.89
C TRP A 88 -14.01 -16.07 -11.65
N SER A 89 -15.11 -15.85 -12.37
CA SER A 89 -16.14 -16.86 -12.51
C SER A 89 -15.56 -18.10 -13.20
N PRO A 90 -15.96 -19.32 -12.80
CA PRO A 90 -15.45 -20.55 -13.42
C PRO A 90 -15.73 -20.66 -14.91
N ASP A 91 -16.78 -19.98 -15.40
CA ASP A 91 -17.16 -19.93 -16.82
C ASP A 91 -16.56 -18.74 -17.58
N GLY A 92 -15.82 -17.86 -16.88
CA GLY A 92 -15.11 -16.72 -17.46
C GLY A 92 -16.00 -15.57 -17.90
N LYS A 93 -17.23 -15.49 -17.40
CA LYS A 93 -18.20 -14.41 -17.67
C LYS A 93 -18.49 -13.54 -16.46
#